data_AF-A0A0P1GKW8-F1
#
_entry.id   AF-A0A0P1GKW8-F1
#
_cell.length_a   1.000
_cell.length_b   1.000
_cell.length_c   1.000
_cell.angle_alpha   90.00
_cell.angle_beta   90.00
_cell.angle_gamma   90.00
#
_symmetry.space_group_name_H-M   'P 1'
#
loop_
_entity.id
_entity.type
_entity.pdbx_description
1 polymer ?
#
loop_
_entity_poly.entity_id
_entity_poly.type
_entity_poly.pdbx_seq_one_letter_code
_entity_poly.pdbx_strand_id
1 'polypeptide(L)'
;MSPRPEACPGRGRSLYGKMNNIHDHLYYELLMRSVTAFRAALAGPDTDGAEHDTPTIDDYLIVLRGEKMNLHGWATGHPKLGDAYIQTSLLIHVTQDEKWARTLSRWYRLESPRHLDTSQLSPDADLAGYCIPVGLGGFSAPLHLARRLMELRPSDLCRIASEKGFDEVSKTLNDIAKIWPPKV
;
A
#
# COMPACT_ATOMS: atom_id res chain seq x y z
N MET A 1 14.33 -30.89 -58.09
CA MET A 1 15.00 -29.59 -57.84
C MET A 1 14.09 -28.77 -56.94
N SER A 2 14.39 -28.73 -55.64
CA SER A 2 13.68 -27.91 -54.66
C SER A 2 14.57 -26.74 -54.25
N PRO A 3 14.06 -25.50 -54.13
CA PRO A 3 14.89 -24.37 -53.75
C PRO A 3 15.16 -24.37 -52.24
N ARG A 4 16.37 -23.91 -51.86
CA ARG A 4 16.79 -23.70 -50.47
C ARG A 4 16.04 -22.50 -49.87
N PRO A 5 15.77 -22.47 -48.54
CA PRO A 5 15.27 -21.27 -47.90
C PRO A 5 16.41 -20.25 -47.72
N GLU A 6 16.20 -19.05 -48.23
CA GLU A 6 17.03 -17.87 -47.97
C GLU A 6 16.91 -17.45 -46.50
N ALA A 7 18.04 -17.07 -45.92
CA ALA A 7 18.12 -16.56 -44.56
C ALA A 7 17.47 -15.17 -44.48
N CYS A 8 16.44 -15.02 -43.64
CA CYS A 8 15.87 -13.71 -43.33
C CYS A 8 16.89 -12.84 -42.56
N PRO A 9 17.11 -11.57 -42.97
CA PRO A 9 18.04 -10.68 -42.31
C PRO A 9 17.41 -9.98 -41.10
N GLY A 10 18.24 -9.74 -40.09
CA GLY A 10 18.16 -8.53 -39.27
C GLY A 10 17.08 -8.48 -38.19
N ARG A 11 17.46 -8.94 -36.98
CA ARG A 11 16.81 -8.60 -35.70
C ARG A 11 16.53 -7.08 -35.65
N GLY A 12 15.26 -6.70 -35.72
CA GLY A 12 14.82 -5.33 -35.48
C GLY A 12 15.30 -4.88 -34.10
N ARG A 13 16.16 -3.85 -34.06
CA ARG A 13 16.44 -3.10 -32.83
C ARG A 13 15.11 -2.49 -32.38
N SER A 14 14.58 -3.05 -31.31
CA SER A 14 13.40 -2.57 -30.62
C SER A 14 13.54 -1.09 -30.26
N LEU A 15 12.64 -0.26 -30.79
CA LEU A 15 12.47 1.15 -30.42
C LEU A 15 11.81 1.31 -29.02
N TYR A 16 11.66 0.23 -28.24
CA TYR A 16 11.05 0.24 -26.89
C TYR A 16 12.01 0.60 -25.74
N GLY A 17 13.23 1.06 -26.03
CA GLY A 17 14.21 1.39 -24.97
C GLY A 17 13.95 2.69 -24.20
N LYS A 18 13.10 3.60 -24.71
CA LYS A 18 12.89 4.93 -24.11
C LYS A 18 11.63 5.07 -23.23
N MET A 19 10.62 4.23 -23.42
CA MET A 19 9.36 4.30 -22.62
C MET A 19 9.45 3.54 -21.28
N ASN A 20 10.42 2.64 -21.10
CA ASN A 20 10.55 1.87 -19.86
C ASN A 20 11.21 2.65 -18.72
N ASN A 21 12.06 3.63 -19.02
CA ASN A 21 12.94 4.24 -18.01
C ASN A 21 12.17 5.08 -16.97
N ILE A 22 11.15 5.84 -17.38
CA ILE A 22 10.33 6.64 -16.45
C ILE A 22 9.47 5.73 -15.57
N HIS A 23 8.85 4.72 -16.15
CA HIS A 23 8.02 3.79 -15.38
C HIS A 23 8.85 2.98 -14.40
N ASP A 24 10.01 2.47 -14.82
CA ASP A 24 10.89 1.68 -13.97
C ASP A 24 11.48 2.55 -12.84
N HIS A 25 11.79 3.83 -13.11
CA HIS A 25 12.20 4.77 -12.06
C HIS A 25 11.09 4.98 -11.01
N LEU A 26 9.84 5.17 -11.43
CA LEU A 26 8.70 5.33 -10.52
C LEU A 26 8.44 4.05 -9.70
N TYR A 27 8.60 2.87 -10.30
CA TYR A 27 8.52 1.59 -9.58
C TYR A 27 9.64 1.47 -8.56
N TYR A 28 10.88 1.78 -8.94
CA TYR A 28 12.02 1.74 -8.05
C TYR A 28 11.83 2.67 -6.85
N GLU A 29 11.40 3.92 -7.08
CA GLU A 29 11.12 4.89 -6.01
C GLU A 29 10.02 4.37 -5.06
N LEU A 30 8.91 3.85 -5.62
CA LEU A 30 7.83 3.28 -4.83
C LEU A 30 8.32 2.11 -3.96
N LEU A 31 9.12 1.21 -4.52
CA LEU A 31 9.65 0.05 -3.79
C LEU A 31 10.61 0.48 -2.68
N MET A 32 11.51 1.44 -2.92
CA MET A 32 12.42 1.96 -1.90
C MET A 32 11.68 2.68 -0.76
N ARG A 33 10.64 3.46 -1.09
CA ARG A 33 9.76 4.07 -0.08
C ARG A 33 8.99 3.01 0.71
N SER A 34 8.61 1.91 0.07
CA SER A 34 7.94 0.78 0.73
C SER A 34 8.88 0.06 1.70
N VAL A 35 10.14 -0.22 1.30
CA VAL A 35 11.18 -0.75 2.20
C VAL A 35 11.36 0.14 3.43
N THR A 36 11.43 1.46 3.22
CA THR A 36 11.55 2.42 4.33
C THR A 36 10.35 2.35 5.26
N ALA A 37 9.14 2.31 4.72
CA ALA A 37 7.92 2.26 5.52
C ALA A 37 7.73 0.93 6.25
N PHE A 38 8.12 -0.21 5.65
CA PHE A 38 8.11 -1.51 6.32
C PHE A 38 9.10 -1.54 7.49
N ARG A 39 10.32 -1.00 7.30
CA ARG A 39 11.31 -0.91 8.39
C ARG A 39 10.79 -0.05 9.54
N ALA A 40 10.13 1.07 9.24
CA ALA A 40 9.48 1.88 10.26
C ALA A 40 8.38 1.09 11.00
N ALA A 41 7.53 0.37 10.28
CA ALA A 41 6.51 -0.47 10.89
C ALA A 41 7.08 -1.61 11.75
N LEU A 42 8.20 -2.22 11.35
CA LEU A 42 8.91 -3.23 12.14
C LEU A 42 9.50 -2.65 13.43
N ALA A 43 9.95 -1.39 13.40
CA ALA A 43 10.45 -0.70 14.59
C ALA A 43 9.33 -0.27 15.54
N GLY A 44 8.11 -0.07 15.02
CA GLY A 44 6.99 0.51 15.75
C GLY A 44 7.04 2.03 15.76
N PRO A 45 5.96 2.69 16.24
CA PRO A 45 5.92 4.14 16.33
C PRO A 45 6.81 4.66 17.48
N ASP A 46 7.52 5.76 17.23
CA ASP A 46 8.37 6.47 18.21
C ASP A 46 7.55 7.50 19.00
N THR A 47 6.80 7.03 19.99
CA THR A 47 5.84 7.84 20.74
C THR A 47 6.46 8.97 21.55
N ASP A 48 7.73 8.82 21.94
CA ASP A 48 8.45 9.77 22.80
C ASP A 48 9.36 10.72 22.01
N GLY A 49 9.52 10.50 20.70
CA GLY A 49 10.42 11.25 19.83
C GLY A 49 9.71 11.89 18.64
N ALA A 50 10.18 11.61 17.42
CA ALA A 50 9.79 12.35 16.22
C ALA A 50 8.30 12.18 15.84
N GLU A 51 7.62 11.19 16.43
CA GLU A 51 6.24 10.85 16.12
C GLU A 51 5.25 11.34 17.19
N HIS A 52 5.73 12.11 18.19
CA HIS A 52 4.89 12.80 19.17
C HIS A 52 3.87 13.74 18.51
N ASP A 53 4.29 14.48 17.48
CA ASP A 53 3.45 15.42 16.73
C ASP A 53 2.84 14.80 15.47
N THR A 54 2.66 13.48 15.48
CA THR A 54 2.06 12.76 14.36
C THR A 54 0.59 13.19 14.18
N PRO A 55 0.14 13.47 12.94
CA PRO A 55 -1.24 13.79 12.65
C PRO A 55 -2.18 12.68 13.13
N THR A 56 -3.34 13.07 13.65
CA THR A 56 -4.41 12.11 13.92
C THR A 56 -5.26 11.93 12.67
N ILE A 57 -5.96 10.81 12.58
CA ILE A 57 -7.03 10.60 11.60
C ILE A 57 -8.25 9.99 12.30
N ASP A 58 -9.37 10.67 12.17
CA ASP A 58 -10.66 10.32 12.75
C ASP A 58 -11.69 10.03 11.66
N ASP A 59 -12.78 9.38 12.04
CA ASP A 59 -13.86 8.93 11.16
C ASP A 59 -13.31 8.25 9.89
N TYR A 60 -12.35 7.33 10.10
CA TYR A 60 -11.55 6.79 9.01
C TYR A 60 -12.13 5.49 8.42
N LEU A 61 -11.89 5.30 7.12
CA LEU A 61 -12.12 4.07 6.37
C LEU A 61 -10.82 3.58 5.76
N ILE A 62 -10.62 2.27 5.76
CA ILE A 62 -9.62 1.64 4.91
C ILE A 62 -10.27 1.42 3.55
N VAL A 63 -9.67 1.97 2.49
CA VAL A 63 -10.18 1.87 1.13
C VAL A 63 -9.21 1.10 0.25
N LEU A 64 -9.71 0.06 -0.40
CA LEU A 64 -9.02 -0.72 -1.41
C LEU A 64 -9.39 -0.23 -2.81
N ARG A 65 -8.40 0.08 -3.64
CA ARG A 65 -8.56 0.49 -5.05
C ARG A 65 -7.55 -0.26 -5.91
N GLY A 66 -7.98 -1.34 -6.54
CA GLY A 66 -7.07 -2.33 -7.12
C GLY A 66 -6.22 -2.96 -6.02
N GLU A 67 -4.90 -3.00 -6.18
CA GLU A 67 -3.96 -3.51 -5.16
C GLU A 67 -3.52 -2.44 -4.13
N LYS A 68 -4.06 -1.22 -4.23
CA LYS A 68 -3.65 -0.09 -3.39
C LYS A 68 -4.63 0.08 -2.24
N MET A 69 -4.09 0.15 -1.04
CA MET A 69 -4.86 0.39 0.17
C MET A 69 -4.50 1.75 0.74
N ASN A 70 -5.48 2.54 1.16
CA ASN A 70 -5.29 3.89 1.70
C ASN A 70 -6.27 4.12 2.86
N LEU A 71 -5.96 5.07 3.73
CA LEU A 71 -6.92 5.59 4.70
C LEU A 71 -7.63 6.81 4.11
N HIS A 72 -8.94 6.87 4.31
CA HIS A 72 -9.78 8.02 4.00
C HIS A 72 -10.42 8.48 5.30
N GLY A 73 -10.21 9.72 5.72
CA GLY A 73 -10.72 10.20 7.01
C GLY A 73 -10.39 11.67 7.25
N TRP A 74 -10.86 12.22 8.36
CA TRP A 74 -10.54 13.57 8.78
C TRP A 74 -9.19 13.60 9.49
N ALA A 75 -8.19 14.23 8.89
CA ALA A 75 -6.88 14.40 9.51
C ALA A 75 -6.77 15.74 10.24
N THR A 76 -6.16 15.71 11.43
CA THR A 76 -5.87 16.90 12.23
C THR A 76 -4.36 17.02 12.43
N GLY A 77 -3.83 18.24 12.30
CA GLY A 77 -2.41 18.52 12.44
C GLY A 77 -1.55 18.03 11.26
N HIS A 78 -2.13 17.83 10.07
CA HIS A 78 -1.34 17.37 8.92
C HIS A 78 -0.37 18.47 8.44
N PRO A 79 0.97 18.25 8.43
CA PRO A 79 1.94 19.33 8.32
C PRO A 79 1.96 20.06 6.97
N LYS A 80 1.34 19.48 5.94
CA LYS A 80 1.22 20.10 4.62
C LYS A 80 -0.19 20.55 4.27
N LEU A 81 -1.21 19.99 4.92
CA LEU A 81 -2.61 20.15 4.52
C LEU A 81 -3.45 20.83 5.60
N GLY A 82 -2.92 21.01 6.81
CA GLY A 82 -3.70 21.43 7.97
C GLY A 82 -4.75 20.37 8.33
N ASP A 83 -5.88 20.85 8.85
CA ASP A 83 -7.00 20.00 9.20
C ASP A 83 -7.90 19.82 7.97
N ALA A 84 -8.06 18.58 7.51
CA ALA A 84 -8.80 18.31 6.29
C ALA A 84 -9.23 16.84 6.19
N TYR A 85 -10.28 16.60 5.41
CA TYR A 85 -10.56 15.26 4.92
C TYR A 85 -9.51 14.85 3.87
N ILE A 86 -8.79 13.76 4.12
CA ILE A 86 -7.69 13.32 3.26
C ILE A 86 -7.86 11.88 2.78
N GLN A 87 -7.22 11.60 1.65
CA GLN A 87 -6.81 10.25 1.27
C GLN A 87 -5.30 10.14 1.52
N THR A 88 -4.86 9.20 2.35
CA THR A 88 -3.43 9.03 2.65
C THR A 88 -2.66 8.41 1.47
N SER A 89 -1.33 8.40 1.54
CA SER A 89 -0.51 7.46 0.73
C SER A 89 -0.79 6.01 1.11
N LEU A 90 -0.17 5.03 0.41
CA LEU A 90 -0.46 3.61 0.64
C LEU A 90 -0.32 3.26 2.13
N LEU A 91 -1.36 2.61 2.67
CA LEU A 91 -1.39 2.02 3.98
C LEU A 91 -0.51 0.77 3.97
N ILE A 92 0.44 0.72 4.91
CA ILE A 92 1.46 -0.33 5.02
C ILE A 92 1.14 -1.24 6.18
N HIS A 93 0.75 -0.66 7.32
CA HIS A 93 0.48 -1.40 8.55
C HIS A 93 -0.46 -0.63 9.46
N VAL A 94 -1.24 -1.36 10.25
CA VAL A 94 -2.01 -0.85 11.39
C VAL A 94 -1.64 -1.70 12.60
N THR A 95 -1.22 -1.07 13.69
CA THR A 95 -0.77 -1.75 14.92
C THR A 95 -1.88 -2.62 15.50
N GLN A 96 -1.52 -3.63 16.29
CA GLN A 96 -2.50 -4.58 16.83
C GLN A 96 -3.54 -3.90 17.74
N ASP A 97 -3.12 -2.88 18.48
CA ASP A 97 -3.97 -2.07 19.36
C ASP A 97 -4.82 -1.01 18.62
N GLU A 98 -4.68 -0.93 17.29
CA GLU A 98 -5.46 -0.06 16.41
C GLU A 98 -5.26 1.43 16.67
N LYS A 99 -4.18 1.81 17.36
CA LYS A 99 -3.87 3.22 17.66
C LYS A 99 -3.02 3.90 16.61
N TRP A 100 -2.31 3.14 15.77
CA TRP A 100 -1.36 3.70 14.82
C TRP A 100 -1.49 3.06 13.45
N ALA A 101 -1.37 3.90 12.42
CA ALA A 101 -1.28 3.47 11.03
C ALA A 101 0.02 3.96 10.39
N ARG A 102 0.83 3.03 9.88
CA ARG A 102 1.98 3.34 9.05
C ARG A 102 1.54 3.43 7.60
N THR A 103 1.78 4.58 6.97
CA THR A 103 1.64 4.76 5.51
C THR A 103 3.01 4.85 4.84
N LEU A 104 3.08 4.89 3.51
CA LEU A 104 4.35 5.14 2.81
C LEU A 104 5.08 6.40 3.29
N SER A 105 4.33 7.42 3.70
CA SER A 105 4.91 8.74 3.95
C SER A 105 5.13 9.03 5.44
N ARG A 106 4.23 8.58 6.31
CA ARG A 106 4.26 8.88 7.75
C ARG A 106 3.40 7.91 8.56
N TRP A 107 3.54 7.99 9.88
CA TRP A 107 2.55 7.45 10.80
C TRP A 107 1.34 8.38 10.89
N TYR A 108 0.23 7.83 11.35
CA TYR A 108 -0.95 8.53 11.82
C TYR A 108 -1.38 7.90 13.14
N ARG A 109 -1.82 8.73 14.09
CA ARG A 109 -2.62 8.26 15.23
C ARG A 109 -4.05 8.02 14.74
N LEU A 110 -4.60 6.87 15.09
CA LEU A 110 -5.97 6.49 14.74
C LEU A 110 -6.89 6.84 15.91
N GLU A 111 -7.96 7.57 15.61
CA GLU A 111 -9.04 7.85 16.55
C GLU A 111 -10.18 6.86 16.29
N SER A 112 -11.36 7.32 15.84
CA SER A 112 -12.49 6.44 15.62
C SER A 112 -12.54 5.93 14.17
N PRO A 113 -12.74 4.62 13.95
CA PRO A 113 -13.11 4.14 12.63
C PRO A 113 -14.51 4.65 12.27
N ARG A 114 -14.75 4.96 11.00
CA ARG A 114 -16.07 5.35 10.52
C ARG A 114 -17.07 4.23 10.73
N HIS A 115 -18.14 4.54 11.46
CA HIS A 115 -19.28 3.65 11.59
C HIS A 115 -20.14 3.72 10.32
N LEU A 116 -20.18 2.65 9.56
CA LEU A 116 -21.04 2.55 8.38
C LEU A 116 -22.41 2.02 8.83
N ASP A 117 -23.45 2.85 8.75
CA ASP A 117 -24.81 2.37 8.95
C ASP A 117 -25.23 1.55 7.73
N THR A 118 -25.23 0.24 7.92
CA THR A 118 -25.59 -0.75 6.92
C THR A 118 -27.02 -1.25 7.05
N SER A 119 -27.78 -0.77 8.04
CA SER A 119 -29.15 -1.21 8.33
C SER A 119 -30.10 -1.06 7.14
N GLN A 120 -29.86 -0.06 6.30
CA GLN A 120 -30.65 0.23 5.10
C GLN A 120 -30.27 -0.64 3.89
N LEU A 121 -29.07 -1.26 3.90
CA LEU A 121 -28.57 -2.06 2.77
C LEU A 121 -28.97 -3.53 2.88
N SER A 122 -29.03 -4.07 4.09
CA SER A 122 -29.54 -5.41 4.35
C SER A 122 -29.96 -5.54 5.82
N PRO A 123 -31.23 -5.24 6.16
CA PRO A 123 -31.70 -5.24 7.56
C PRO A 123 -31.61 -6.60 8.25
N ASP A 124 -31.49 -7.70 7.48
CA ASP A 124 -31.46 -9.06 7.99
C ASP A 124 -30.03 -9.64 8.16
N ALA A 125 -28.99 -8.86 7.83
CA ALA A 125 -27.61 -9.30 7.92
C ALA A 125 -26.83 -8.45 8.93
N ASP A 126 -26.08 -9.10 9.82
CA ASP A 126 -25.01 -8.43 10.57
C ASP A 126 -23.89 -8.07 9.58
N LEU A 127 -23.91 -6.81 9.13
CA LEU A 127 -23.03 -6.31 8.08
C LEU A 127 -21.73 -5.70 8.64
N ALA A 128 -21.44 -5.90 9.93
CA ALA A 128 -20.15 -5.57 10.56
C ALA A 128 -19.02 -6.43 9.96
N GLY A 129 -18.56 -6.05 8.76
CA GLY A 129 -17.59 -6.84 7.99
C GLY A 129 -17.73 -6.75 6.47
N TYR A 130 -18.63 -5.92 5.94
CA TYR A 130 -18.83 -5.82 4.49
C TYR A 130 -18.02 -4.69 3.85
N CYS A 131 -17.65 -4.93 2.60
CA CYS A 131 -17.01 -3.93 1.75
C CYS A 131 -18.08 -3.05 1.09
N ILE A 132 -18.03 -1.75 1.33
CA ILE A 132 -18.98 -0.78 0.74
C ILE A 132 -18.28 -0.04 -0.41
N PRO A 133 -18.92 0.18 -1.56
CA PRO A 133 -18.35 1.02 -2.61
C PRO A 133 -18.02 2.42 -2.09
N VAL A 134 -16.80 2.88 -2.34
CA VAL A 134 -16.31 4.23 -2.00
C VAL A 134 -15.81 4.92 -3.27
N GLY A 135 -16.64 5.84 -3.79
CA GLY A 135 -16.34 6.57 -5.02
C GLY A 135 -16.17 5.64 -6.24
N LEU A 136 -15.44 6.11 -7.25
CA LEU A 136 -15.26 5.35 -8.50
C LEU A 136 -14.26 4.19 -8.30
N GLY A 137 -14.72 2.97 -8.10
CA GLY A 137 -13.89 1.75 -8.09
C GLY A 137 -13.05 1.53 -6.83
N GLY A 138 -13.36 2.22 -5.73
CA GLY A 138 -12.85 1.90 -4.41
C GLY A 138 -13.87 1.10 -3.60
N PHE A 139 -13.40 0.27 -2.68
CA PHE A 139 -14.25 -0.42 -1.71
C PHE A 139 -13.68 -0.20 -0.31
N SER A 140 -14.53 0.03 0.69
CA SER A 140 -14.09 -0.07 2.07
C SER A 140 -13.68 -1.51 2.37
N ALA A 141 -12.68 -1.69 3.22
CA ALA A 141 -12.25 -2.98 3.69
C ALA A 141 -12.30 -3.00 5.22
N PRO A 142 -12.96 -4.00 5.84
CA PRO A 142 -12.82 -4.23 7.26
C PRO A 142 -11.35 -4.42 7.64
N LEU A 143 -10.96 -3.96 8.83
CA LEU A 143 -9.56 -4.00 9.25
C LEU A 143 -8.96 -5.41 9.27
N HIS A 144 -9.72 -6.44 9.65
CA HIS A 144 -9.22 -7.81 9.64
C HIS A 144 -8.86 -8.30 8.23
N LEU A 145 -9.65 -7.93 7.21
CA LEU A 145 -9.37 -8.25 5.81
C LEU A 145 -8.18 -7.41 5.30
N ALA A 146 -8.17 -6.13 5.65
CA ALA A 146 -7.06 -5.23 5.34
C ALA A 146 -5.73 -5.76 5.89
N ARG A 147 -5.70 -6.24 7.14
CA ARG A 147 -4.51 -6.87 7.76
C ARG A 147 -4.02 -8.07 6.95
N ARG A 148 -4.90 -8.96 6.47
CA ARG A 148 -4.50 -10.08 5.59
C ARG A 148 -3.84 -9.62 4.30
N LEU A 149 -4.34 -8.55 3.69
CA LEU A 149 -3.72 -7.98 2.49
C LEU A 149 -2.38 -7.30 2.81
N MET A 150 -2.26 -6.64 3.96
CA MET A 150 -0.98 -6.07 4.43
C MET A 150 0.06 -7.15 4.72
N GLU A 151 -0.33 -8.31 5.24
CA GLU A 151 0.55 -9.45 5.53
C GLU A 151 1.25 -9.96 4.26
N LEU A 152 0.56 -9.97 3.13
CA LEU A 152 1.10 -10.45 1.84
C LEU A 152 1.99 -9.41 1.15
N ARG A 153 1.89 -8.13 1.55
CA ARG A 153 2.41 -7.01 0.76
C ARG A 153 3.93 -7.03 0.54
N PRO A 154 4.79 -7.36 1.51
CA PRO A 154 6.23 -7.47 1.25
C PRO A 154 6.57 -8.50 0.18
N SER A 155 5.88 -9.65 0.18
CA SER A 155 6.06 -10.72 -0.81
C SER A 155 5.62 -10.30 -2.20
N ASP A 156 4.49 -9.60 -2.32
CA ASP A 156 4.02 -9.06 -3.59
C ASP A 156 5.01 -8.05 -4.18
N LEU A 157 5.50 -7.13 -3.35
CA LEU A 157 6.49 -6.13 -3.78
C LEU A 157 7.85 -6.77 -4.10
N CYS A 158 8.23 -7.83 -3.39
CA CYS A 158 9.41 -8.63 -3.72
C CYS A 158 9.29 -9.24 -5.12
N ARG A 159 8.14 -9.85 -5.44
CA ARG A 159 7.88 -10.40 -6.78
C ARG A 159 7.96 -9.33 -7.86
N ILE A 160 7.33 -8.17 -7.65
CA ILE A 160 7.38 -7.04 -8.59
C ILE A 160 8.82 -6.54 -8.78
N ALA A 161 9.60 -6.43 -7.70
CA ALA A 161 11.00 -6.01 -7.78
C ALA A 161 11.84 -7.02 -8.60
N SER A 162 11.65 -8.32 -8.40
CA SER A 162 12.31 -9.38 -9.19
C SER A 162 11.94 -9.33 -10.67
N GLU A 163 10.65 -9.18 -10.99
CA GLU A 163 10.16 -9.08 -12.37
C GLU A 163 10.75 -7.87 -13.12
N LYS A 164 11.14 -6.83 -12.37
CA LYS A 164 11.77 -5.61 -12.87
C LYS A 164 13.31 -5.64 -12.88
N GLY A 165 13.94 -6.69 -12.35
CA GLY A 165 15.41 -6.80 -12.25
C GLY A 165 16.01 -5.90 -11.16
N PHE A 166 15.24 -5.53 -10.13
CA PHE A 166 15.72 -4.77 -8.98
C PHE A 166 16.19 -5.70 -7.86
N ASP A 167 17.26 -6.45 -8.11
CA ASP A 167 17.69 -7.59 -7.29
C ASP A 167 17.95 -7.24 -5.82
N GLU A 168 18.61 -6.11 -5.53
CA GLU A 168 18.89 -5.68 -4.16
C GLU A 168 17.61 -5.34 -3.38
N VAL A 169 16.66 -4.68 -4.05
CA VAL A 169 15.38 -4.29 -3.47
C VAL A 169 14.51 -5.53 -3.24
N SER A 170 14.49 -6.44 -4.21
CA SER A 170 13.82 -7.74 -4.10
C SER A 170 14.34 -8.54 -2.90
N LYS A 171 15.66 -8.70 -2.78
CA LYS A 171 16.29 -9.39 -1.64
C LYS A 171 15.87 -8.75 -0.31
N THR A 172 15.91 -7.42 -0.23
CA THR A 172 15.51 -6.68 0.99
C THR A 172 14.05 -6.92 1.36
N LEU A 173 13.14 -6.90 0.37
CA LEU A 173 11.72 -7.15 0.58
C LEU A 173 11.44 -8.60 0.99
N ASN A 174 12.18 -9.56 0.43
CA ASN A 174 12.11 -10.96 0.85
C ASN A 174 12.54 -11.15 2.30
N ASP A 175 13.59 -10.47 2.74
CA ASP A 175 14.05 -10.55 4.13
C ASP A 175 13.06 -9.91 5.10
N ILE A 176 12.41 -8.80 4.70
CA ILE A 176 11.29 -8.21 5.46
C ILE A 176 10.11 -9.19 5.52
N ALA A 177 9.74 -9.83 4.41
CA ALA A 177 8.60 -10.74 4.35
C ALA A 177 8.69 -11.90 5.36
N LYS A 178 9.91 -12.38 5.65
CA LYS A 178 10.15 -13.47 6.62
C LYS A 178 9.83 -13.09 8.07
N ILE A 179 9.85 -11.80 8.39
CA ILE A 179 9.62 -11.27 9.74
C ILE A 179 8.34 -10.42 9.82
N TRP A 180 7.52 -10.46 8.78
CA TRP A 180 6.27 -9.71 8.66
C TRP A 180 5.06 -10.63 8.92
N PRO A 181 3.97 -10.14 9.56
CA PRO A 181 3.79 -8.81 10.14
C PRO A 181 4.60 -8.60 11.43
N PRO A 182 4.84 -7.34 11.84
CA PRO A 182 5.44 -7.05 13.14
C PRO A 182 4.58 -7.62 14.28
N LYS A 183 5.25 -8.03 15.37
CA LYS A 183 4.60 -8.52 16.59
C LYS A 183 4.26 -7.40 17.59
N VAL A 184 4.60 -6.16 17.25
CA VAL A 184 4.40 -4.95 18.07
C VAL A 184 3.02 -4.36 17.87
#